data_AF-A0A924Q5D0-F1
#
_entry.id   AF-A0A924Q5D0-F1
#
_cell.length_a   1.000
_cell.length_b   1.000
_cell.length_c   1.000
_cell.angle_alpha   90.00
_cell.angle_beta   90.00
_cell.angle_gamma   90.00
#
_symmetry.space_group_name_H-M   'P 1'
#
loop_
_entity.id
_entity.type
_entity.pdbx_description
1 polymer ?
#
loop_
_entity_poly.entity_id
_entity_poly.type
_entity_poly.pdbx_seq_one_letter_code
_entity_poly.pdbx_strand_id
1 'polypeptide(L)'
;MVVACPGCGRTTNTFFQTLAQQIESHIRQRMPHWKQRHAGVEEMTVAVMGCVVNGPGESKRANIGISLPGTGERAVAPVYEDGEKTVTLTGDRIAEDFQALVERYVERRYVRREDVA
;
A
#
# COMPACT_ATOMS: atom_id res chain seq x y z
N MET A 1 4.10 9.58 -3.72
CA MET A 1 5.44 9.01 -3.50
C MET A 1 5.30 7.62 -2.88
N VAL A 2 5.85 6.57 -3.49
CA VAL A 2 5.82 5.21 -2.89
C VAL A 2 7.02 5.10 -1.95
N VAL A 3 6.74 4.81 -0.67
CA VAL A 3 7.76 4.52 0.34
C VAL A 3 7.79 3.00 0.52
N ALA A 4 8.65 2.33 -0.22
CA ALA A 4 8.96 0.92 0.00
C ALA A 4 10.25 0.85 0.81
N CYS A 5 10.24 0.12 1.93
CA CYS A 5 11.47 -0.14 2.66
C CYS A 5 12.41 -0.92 1.73
N PRO A 6 13.64 -0.45 1.46
CA PRO A 6 14.62 -1.21 0.69
C PRO A 6 14.86 -2.49 1.49
N GLY A 7 14.39 -3.63 0.97
CA GLY A 7 14.33 -4.90 1.71
C GLY A 7 15.54 -5.13 2.59
N CYS A 8 15.36 -5.05 3.90
CA CYS A 8 16.37 -5.41 4.88
C CYS A 8 16.55 -6.93 4.84
N GLY A 9 17.77 -7.44 5.05
CA GLY A 9 18.13 -8.88 5.04
C GLY A 9 17.38 -9.79 6.02
N ARG A 10 16.26 -9.34 6.61
CA ARG A 10 15.28 -10.09 7.39
C ARG A 10 14.12 -10.66 6.54
N THR A 11 14.00 -10.25 5.28
CA THR A 11 13.00 -10.76 4.31
C THR A 11 13.67 -11.56 3.20
N THR A 12 14.20 -12.74 3.53
CA THR A 12 14.81 -13.66 2.55
C THR A 12 13.80 -14.48 1.75
N ASN A 13 12.49 -14.22 1.90
CA ASN A 13 11.47 -14.89 1.12
C ASN A 13 11.18 -14.11 -0.17
N THR A 14 11.49 -14.72 -1.32
CA THR A 14 11.19 -14.21 -2.67
C THR A 14 9.73 -13.81 -2.82
N PHE A 15 8.82 -14.49 -2.11
CA PHE A 15 7.40 -14.16 -2.07
C PHE A 15 7.12 -12.69 -1.70
N PHE A 16 7.77 -12.16 -0.66
CA PHE A 16 7.51 -10.79 -0.18
C PHE A 16 8.05 -9.72 -1.13
N GLN A 17 9.20 -9.99 -1.75
CA GLN A 17 9.78 -9.10 -2.75
C GLN A 17 8.86 -9.01 -3.97
N THR A 18 8.35 -10.16 -4.44
CA THR A 18 7.39 -10.20 -5.55
C THR A 18 6.10 -9.48 -5.20
N LEU A 19 5.55 -9.67 -3.99
CA LEU A 19 4.34 -8.98 -3.55
C LEU A 19 4.51 -7.46 -3.51
N ALA A 20 5.61 -6.99 -2.94
CA ALA A 20 5.92 -5.56 -2.87
C ALA A 20 6.10 -4.96 -4.27
N GLN A 21 6.81 -5.67 -5.16
CA GLN A 21 7.00 -5.26 -6.55
C GLN A 21 5.67 -5.20 -7.32
N GLN A 22 4.76 -6.15 -7.11
CA GLN A 22 3.44 -6.15 -7.74
C GLN A 22 2.63 -4.92 -7.33
N ILE A 23 2.57 -4.63 -6.02
CA ILE A 23 1.85 -3.47 -5.48
C ILE A 23 2.47 -2.16 -6.00
N GLU A 24 3.81 -2.03 -5.93
CA GLU A 24 4.51 -0.85 -6.43
C GLU A 24 4.25 -0.64 -7.92
N SER A 25 4.34 -1.71 -8.72
CA SER A 25 4.11 -1.67 -10.17
C SER A 25 2.68 -1.22 -10.47
N HIS A 26 1.69 -1.76 -9.76
CA HIS A 26 0.30 -1.36 -9.90
C HIS A 26 0.11 0.14 -9.62
N ILE A 27 0.64 0.65 -8.49
CA ILE A 27 0.54 2.07 -8.13
C ILE A 27 1.18 2.96 -9.21
N ARG A 28 2.38 2.60 -9.69
CA ARG A 28 3.08 3.35 -10.75
C ARG A 28 2.28 3.37 -12.05
N GLN A 29 1.64 2.28 -12.43
CA GLN A 29 0.80 2.18 -13.63
C GLN A 29 -0.52 2.96 -13.49
N ARG A 30 -1.13 2.98 -12.30
CA ARG A 30 -2.41 3.66 -12.06
C ARG A 30 -2.27 5.15 -11.81
N MET A 31 -1.15 5.61 -11.26
CA MET A 31 -0.91 7.01 -10.93
C MET A 31 -1.18 8.00 -12.08
N PRO A 32 -0.78 7.77 -13.35
CA PRO A 32 -1.16 8.65 -14.46
C PRO A 32 -2.67 8.76 -14.68
N HIS A 33 -3.41 7.66 -14.52
CA HIS A 33 -4.87 7.65 -14.65
C HIS A 33 -5.54 8.36 -13.48
N TRP A 34 -5.07 8.13 -12.26
CA TRP A 34 -5.59 8.82 -11.08
C TRP A 34 -5.32 10.32 -11.15
N LYS A 35 -4.12 10.75 -11.55
CA LYS A 35 -3.78 12.19 -11.70
C LYS A 35 -4.71 12.94 -12.64
N GLN A 36 -5.17 12.28 -13.70
CA GLN A 36 -6.13 12.86 -14.65
C GLN A 36 -7.54 13.00 -14.07
N ARG A 37 -7.93 12.13 -13.14
CA ARG A 37 -9.29 12.04 -12.62
C ARG A 37 -9.48 12.64 -11.24
N HIS A 38 -8.47 12.61 -10.39
CA HIS A 38 -8.55 13.01 -8.99
C HIS A 38 -7.56 14.13 -8.67
N ALA A 39 -8.02 15.20 -8.04
CA ALA A 39 -7.18 16.32 -7.65
C ALA A 39 -6.39 15.98 -6.37
N GLY A 40 -5.09 16.29 -6.34
CA GLY A 40 -4.24 16.08 -5.16
C GLY A 40 -3.74 14.64 -4.94
N VAL A 41 -4.13 13.69 -5.80
CA VAL A 41 -3.67 12.29 -5.69
C VAL A 41 -2.17 12.14 -5.95
N GLU A 42 -1.56 13.10 -6.64
CA GLU A 42 -0.10 13.17 -6.84
C GLU A 42 0.70 13.27 -5.54
N GLU A 43 0.10 13.80 -4.47
CA GLU A 43 0.69 13.90 -3.14
C GLU A 43 0.51 12.62 -2.32
N MET A 44 -0.29 11.67 -2.80
CA MET A 44 -0.56 10.41 -2.11
C MET A 44 0.73 9.66 -1.81
N THR A 45 0.88 9.28 -0.54
CA THR A 45 1.97 8.43 -0.06
C THR A 45 1.46 7.03 0.22
N VAL A 46 2.15 6.03 -0.31
CA VAL A 46 1.81 4.61 -0.08
C VAL A 46 3.00 3.89 0.53
N ALA A 47 2.78 3.19 1.64
CA ALA A 47 3.81 2.42 2.33
C ALA A 47 3.65 0.91 2.07
N VAL A 48 4.73 0.26 1.64
CA VAL A 48 4.76 -1.21 1.48
C VAL A 48 5.95 -1.74 2.26
N MET A 49 5.67 -2.31 3.43
CA MET A 49 6.70 -2.65 4.42
C MET A 49 6.83 -4.16 4.55
N GLY A 50 8.02 -4.68 4.20
CA GLY A 50 8.32 -6.12 4.25
C GLY A 50 8.54 -6.70 5.66
N CYS A 51 8.48 -5.88 6.73
CA CYS A 51 8.73 -6.36 8.08
C CYS A 51 7.92 -5.57 9.12
N VAL A 52 7.32 -6.30 10.08
CA VAL A 52 6.50 -5.77 11.19
C VAL A 52 7.27 -4.82 12.11
N VAL A 53 8.61 -4.83 12.07
CA VAL A 53 9.47 -4.00 12.95
C VAL A 53 9.33 -2.50 12.67
N ASN A 54 9.31 -2.10 11.39
CA ASN A 54 9.12 -0.69 10.99
C ASN A 54 7.74 -0.43 10.37
N GLY A 55 6.99 -1.49 10.06
CA GLY A 55 5.68 -1.45 9.39
C GLY A 55 4.67 -0.50 10.03
N PRO A 56 4.39 -0.57 11.35
CA PRO A 56 3.39 0.27 11.99
C PRO A 56 3.76 1.76 12.07
N GLY A 57 5.05 2.11 12.20
CA GLY A 57 5.49 3.50 12.31
C GLY A 57 5.50 4.23 10.97
N GLU A 58 5.91 3.55 9.90
CA GLU A 58 5.95 4.11 8.55
C GLU A 58 4.58 4.08 7.86
N SER A 59 3.80 3.02 8.05
CA SER A 59 2.44 2.92 7.47
C SER A 59 1.48 3.97 8.05
N LYS A 60 1.71 4.42 9.29
CA LYS A 60 0.94 5.51 9.90
C LYS A 60 1.27 6.89 9.35
N ARG A 61 2.43 7.05 8.73
CA ARG A 61 2.86 8.31 8.09
C ARG A 61 2.45 8.37 6.62
N ALA A 62 2.05 7.23 6.05
CA ALA A 62 1.50 7.15 4.71
C ALA A 62 -0.02 7.36 4.73
N ASN A 63 -0.57 7.78 3.60
CA ASN A 63 -2.01 7.84 3.39
C ASN A 63 -2.64 6.44 3.43
N ILE A 64 -1.96 5.46 2.84
CA ILE A 64 -2.33 4.06 2.93
C ILE A 64 -1.07 3.19 3.00
N GLY A 65 -1.08 2.16 3.83
CA GLY A 65 0.07 1.29 3.99
C GLY A 65 -0.26 -0.14 4.38
N ILE A 66 0.58 -1.08 3.96
CA ILE A 66 0.47 -2.49 4.32
C ILE A 66 1.75 -2.95 5.01
N SER A 67 1.58 -3.62 6.15
CA SER A 67 2.66 -4.33 6.83
C SER A 67 2.57 -5.81 6.48
N LEU A 68 3.55 -6.32 5.74
CA LEU A 68 3.61 -7.73 5.38
C LEU A 68 4.16 -8.56 6.54
N PRO A 69 3.73 -9.83 6.67
CA PRO A 69 4.25 -10.74 7.70
C PRO A 69 5.71 -11.10 7.42
N GLY A 70 6.50 -11.36 8.46
CA GLY A 70 7.87 -11.86 8.33
C GLY A 70 7.96 -13.35 8.01
N THR A 71 9.18 -13.84 7.79
CA THR A 71 9.46 -15.26 7.54
C THR A 71 9.04 -16.13 8.73
N GLY A 72 8.16 -17.10 8.50
CA GLY A 72 7.65 -18.02 9.54
C GLY A 72 6.46 -17.49 10.34
N GLU A 73 5.97 -16.28 10.03
CA GLU A 73 4.76 -15.73 10.61
C GLU A 73 3.51 -16.17 9.83
N ARG A 74 2.34 -16.09 10.48
CA ARG A 74 1.05 -16.34 9.80
C ARG A 74 0.89 -15.35 8.65
N ALA A 75 0.27 -15.76 7.54
CA ALA A 75 -0.01 -14.92 6.38
C ALA A 75 -1.10 -13.87 6.71
N VAL A 76 -0.76 -12.91 7.58
CA VAL A 76 -1.62 -11.82 8.03
C VAL A 76 -0.90 -10.51 7.76
N ALA A 77 -1.56 -9.60 7.05
CA ALA A 77 -1.01 -8.31 6.67
C ALA A 77 -1.98 -7.19 7.07
N PRO A 78 -1.76 -6.51 8.21
CA PRO A 78 -2.58 -5.36 8.59
C PRO A 78 -2.37 -4.19 7.61
N VAL A 79 -3.49 -3.56 7.26
CA VAL A 79 -3.56 -2.37 6.42
C VAL A 79 -3.92 -1.18 7.30
N TYR A 80 -3.26 -0.06 7.01
CA TYR A 80 -3.46 1.22 7.67
C TYR A 80 -3.89 2.25 6.64
N GLU A 81 -4.90 3.06 6.96
CA GLU A 81 -5.36 4.21 6.17
C GLU A 81 -5.33 5.43 7.08
N ASP A 82 -4.69 6.52 6.65
CA ASP A 82 -4.56 7.79 7.38
C ASP A 82 -4.12 7.65 8.86
N GLY A 83 -3.25 6.67 9.15
CA GLY A 83 -2.75 6.43 10.51
C GLY A 83 -3.52 5.40 11.34
N GLU A 84 -4.67 4.93 10.85
CA GLU A 84 -5.54 3.99 11.56
C GLU A 84 -5.54 2.61 10.91
N LYS A 85 -5.54 1.56 11.73
CA LYS A 85 -5.64 0.18 11.23
C LYS A 85 -7.08 -0.07 10.77
N THR A 86 -7.29 -0.31 9.48
CA THR A 86 -8.64 -0.53 8.92
C THR A 86 -8.99 -2.01 8.81
N VAL A 87 -8.15 -2.76 8.11
CA VAL A 87 -8.39 -4.18 7.83
C VAL A 87 -7.12 -5.01 8.01
N THR A 88 -7.28 -6.33 8.06
CA THR A 88 -6.16 -7.27 8.04
C THR A 88 -6.40 -8.24 6.90
N LEU A 89 -5.51 -8.21 5.91
CA LEU A 89 -5.56 -9.10 4.76
C LEU A 89 -4.92 -10.44 5.11
N THR A 90 -5.46 -11.54 4.57
CA THR A 90 -4.97 -12.89 4.85
C THR A 90 -5.05 -13.76 3.62
N GLY A 91 -4.18 -14.78 3.55
CA GLY A 91 -4.16 -15.74 2.44
C GLY A 91 -3.26 -15.32 1.29
N ASP A 92 -3.46 -15.93 0.12
CA ASP A 92 -2.50 -15.85 -1.00
C ASP A 92 -2.70 -14.60 -1.88
N ARG A 93 -3.85 -13.93 -1.77
CA ARG A 93 -4.23 -12.80 -2.63
C ARG A 93 -4.03 -11.43 -1.99
N ILE A 94 -3.06 -11.32 -1.07
CA ILE A 94 -2.83 -10.07 -0.33
C ILE A 94 -2.51 -8.91 -1.27
N ALA A 95 -1.79 -9.16 -2.38
CA ALA A 95 -1.45 -8.12 -3.35
C ALA A 95 -2.71 -7.59 -4.04
N GLU A 96 -3.56 -8.46 -4.58
CA GLU A 96 -4.77 -8.08 -5.29
C GLU A 96 -5.77 -7.38 -4.36
N ASP A 97 -5.93 -7.92 -3.15
CA ASP A 97 -6.84 -7.34 -2.16
C ASP A 97 -6.34 -5.96 -1.70
N PHE A 98 -5.02 -5.77 -1.56
CA PHE A 98 -4.45 -4.47 -1.25
C PHE A 98 -4.57 -3.48 -2.40
N GLN A 99 -4.33 -3.90 -3.65
CA GLN A 99 -4.54 -3.06 -4.83
C GLN A 99 -5.99 -2.54 -4.90
N ALA A 100 -6.97 -3.42 -4.66
CA ALA A 100 -8.37 -3.03 -4.60
C ALA A 100 -8.69 -2.07 -3.44
N LEU A 101 -7.98 -2.17 -2.31
CA LEU A 101 -8.09 -1.19 -1.23
C LEU A 101 -7.52 0.17 -1.62
N VAL A 102 -6.36 0.21 -2.29
CA VAL A 102 -5.76 1.46 -2.79
C VAL A 102 -6.69 2.16 -3.78
N GLU A 103 -7.29 1.43 -4.73
CA GLU A 103 -8.27 1.98 -5.68
C GLU A 103 -9.46 2.61 -4.94
N ARG A 104 -10.07 1.88 -4.00
CA ARG A 104 -11.19 2.38 -3.19
C ARG A 104 -10.78 3.55 -2.31
N TYR A 105 -9.57 3.55 -1.79
CA TYR A 105 -9.04 4.66 -1.01
C TYR A 105 -8.93 5.91 -1.87
N VAL A 106 -8.38 5.80 -3.09
CA VAL A 106 -8.25 6.93 -4.01
C VAL A 106 -9.62 7.53 -4.35
N GLU A 107 -10.58 6.69 -4.74
CA GLU A 107 -11.94 7.10 -5.10
C GLU A 107 -12.67 7.81 -3.94
N ARG A 108 -12.45 7.37 -2.70
CA ARG A 108 -13.08 7.98 -1.51
C ARG A 108 -12.38 9.25 -1.04
N ARG A 109 -11.05 9.29 -1.11
CA ARG A 109 -10.22 10.32 -0.45
C ARG A 109 -9.97 11.54 -1.32
N TYR A 110 -9.84 11.34 -2.64
CA TYR A 110 -9.49 12.40 -3.57
C TYR A 110 -10.67 12.76 -4.45
N VAL A 111 -11.06 14.03 -4.39
CA VAL A 111 -12.18 14.58 -5.15
C VAL A 111 -11.91 14.42 -6.64
N ARG A 112 -12.93 13.99 -7.40
CA ARG A 112 -12.82 13.94 -8.85
C ARG A 112 -12.64 15.36 -9.37
N ARG A 113 -11.72 15.57 -10.31
CA ARG A 113 -11.45 16.88 -10.91
C ARG A 113 -12.71 17.50 -11.55
N GLU A 114 -13.67 16.67 -11.95
CA GLU A 114 -14.99 17.08 -12.45
C GLU A 114 -15.83 17.80 -11.39
N ASP A 115 -15.65 17.46 -10.11
CA ASP A 115 -16.41 17.98 -8.96
C ASP A 115 -15.74 19.22 -8.31
N VAL A 116 -14.55 19.63 -8.78
CA VAL A 116 -13.78 20.81 -8.29
C VAL A 116 -13.98 22.05 -9.19
N ALA A 117 -14.66 21.88 -10.33
CA ALA A 117 -14.90 22.93 -11.33
C ALA A 117 -15.99 23.93 -10.94
#